data_AF-A0A3D3CSW0-F1
#
_entry.id   AF-A0A3D3CSW0-F1
#
_cell.length_a   1.000
_cell.length_b   1.000
_cell.length_c   1.000
_cell.angle_alpha   90.00
_cell.angle_beta   90.00
_cell.angle_gamma   90.00
#
_symmetry.space_group_name_H-M   'P 1'
#
loop_
_entity.id
_entity.type
_entity.pdbx_description
1 polymer ?
#
loop_
_entity_poly.entity_id
_entity_poly.type
_entity_poly.pdbx_seq_one_letter_code
_entity_poly.pdbx_strand_id
1 'polypeptide(L)' 'MKTENSKGENLLDHELNLICVVCGFPLYSTDGCSRETTYHCSSKEARFWEYERGTRELLKAKEHWDKSKKEIFNGN' A
#
# COMPACT_ATOMS: atom_id res chain seq x y z
N MET A 1 -40.58 -17.46 3.17
CA MET A 1 -39.93 -16.15 3.36
C MET A 1 -39.12 -15.85 2.10
N LYS A 2 -39.60 -14.92 1.28
CA LYS A 2 -38.81 -14.15 0.29
C LYS A 2 -38.39 -12.86 1.05
N THR A 3 -37.22 -12.25 0.92
CA THR A 3 -36.41 -11.95 -0.26
C THR A 3 -34.99 -11.59 0.19
N GLU A 4 -34.05 -11.73 -0.73
CA GLU A 4 -32.66 -11.29 -0.68
C GLU A 4 -32.52 -9.79 -0.35
N ASN A 5 -31.43 -9.42 0.32
CA ASN A 5 -30.95 -8.03 0.29
C ASN A 5 -29.43 -8.02 0.15
N SER A 6 -29.03 -8.41 -1.07
CA SER A 6 -27.71 -8.13 -1.63
C SER A 6 -27.56 -6.62 -1.82
N LYS A 7 -26.94 -5.95 -0.85
CA LYS A 7 -26.40 -4.60 -1.00
C LYS A 7 -24.92 -4.61 -0.61
N GLY A 8 -24.12 -5.23 -1.47
CA GLY A 8 -22.71 -4.93 -1.62
C GLY A 8 -22.56 -4.31 -3.00
N GLU A 9 -22.87 -3.02 -3.10
CA GLU A 9 -22.83 -2.26 -4.34
C GLU A 9 -21.40 -2.25 -4.91
N ASN A 10 -21.26 -2.79 -6.12
CA ASN A 10 -20.22 -2.51 -7.12
C ASN A 10 -18.87 -1.95 -6.62
N LEU A 11 -17.95 -2.85 -6.24
CA LEU A 11 -16.50 -2.63 -6.34
C LEU A 11 -15.99 -3.37 -7.58
N LEU A 12 -16.46 -2.96 -8.75
CA LEU A 12 -15.89 -3.40 -10.02
C LEU A 12 -14.79 -2.44 -10.44
N ASP A 13 -13.66 -3.04 -10.86
CA ASP A 13 -12.79 -2.51 -11.91
C ASP A 13 -11.67 -1.51 -11.56
N HIS A 14 -10.95 -1.74 -10.45
CA HIS A 14 -9.51 -1.47 -10.41
C HIS A 14 -8.87 -2.47 -9.43
N GLU A 15 -8.63 -3.70 -9.88
CA GLU A 15 -7.49 -4.47 -9.39
C GLU A 15 -6.22 -3.73 -9.82
N LEU A 16 -5.96 -2.58 -9.18
CA LEU A 16 -4.62 -2.05 -9.09
C LEU A 16 -3.84 -3.18 -8.43
N ASN A 17 -3.04 -3.88 -9.22
CA ASN A 17 -2.11 -4.87 -8.72
C ASN A 17 -1.12 -4.13 -7.81
N LEU A 18 -1.51 -3.93 -6.55
CA LEU A 18 -0.84 -3.17 -5.52
C LEU A 18 0.27 -4.07 -4.98
N ILE A 19 1.27 -4.28 -5.82
CA ILE A 19 2.41 -5.14 -5.55
C ILE A 19 3.68 -4.29 -5.57
N CYS A 20 4.54 -4.55 -4.60
CA CYS A 20 5.81 -3.90 -4.45
C CYS A 20 6.75 -4.28 -5.61
N VAL A 21 7.28 -3.28 -6.29
CA VAL A 21 8.26 -3.46 -7.37
C VAL A 21 9.62 -3.99 -6.88
N VAL A 22 9.90 -3.90 -5.57
CA VAL A 22 11.16 -4.33 -4.97
C VAL A 22 11.14 -5.81 -4.61
N CYS A 23 10.05 -6.30 -4.01
CA CYS A 23 9.99 -7.65 -3.43
C CYS A 23 8.72 -8.44 -3.76
N GLY A 24 7.77 -7.88 -4.50
CA GLY A 24 6.53 -8.58 -4.85
C GLY A 24 5.50 -8.68 -3.71
N PHE A 25 5.76 -8.11 -2.54
CA PHE A 25 4.78 -8.08 -1.45
C PHE A 25 3.63 -7.10 -1.73
N PRO A 26 2.45 -7.31 -1.13
CA PRO A 26 1.34 -6.35 -1.23
C PRO A 26 1.74 -4.96 -0.73
N LEU A 27 1.23 -3.93 -1.38
CA LEU A 27 1.28 -2.55 -0.90
C LEU A 27 0.05 -2.27 -0.03
N TYR A 28 0.20 -1.37 0.94
CA TYR A 28 -0.89 -0.88 1.78
C TYR A 28 -0.95 0.64 1.77
N SER A 29 -2.14 1.21 1.91
CA SER A 29 -2.34 2.65 1.96
C SER A 29 -1.80 3.23 3.27
N THR A 30 -0.89 4.19 3.18
CA THR A 30 -0.32 4.90 4.33
C THR A 30 -0.86 6.31 4.48
N ASP A 31 -1.35 6.89 3.39
CA ASP A 31 -2.01 8.18 3.38
C ASP A 31 -3.20 8.10 2.43
N GLY A 32 -4.36 8.57 2.90
CA GLY A 32 -5.63 8.53 2.18
C GLY A 32 -6.25 9.91 2.15
N CYS A 33 -5.50 10.93 1.73
CA CYS A 33 -6.09 12.23 1.46
C CYS A 33 -7.09 12.12 0.30
N SER A 34 -8.13 12.96 0.33
CA SER A 34 -9.33 12.85 -0.53
C SER A 34 -9.08 12.92 -2.04
N ARG A 35 -7.85 13.21 -2.49
CA ARG A 35 -7.46 13.28 -3.92
C ARG A 35 -6.30 12.38 -4.30
N GLU A 36 -5.55 11.86 -3.34
CA GLU A 36 -4.36 11.04 -3.57
C GLU A 36 -4.24 10.01 -2.46
N THR A 37 -4.11 8.75 -2.84
CA THR A 37 -3.77 7.67 -1.92
C THR A 37 -2.33 7.25 -2.14
N THR A 38 -1.51 7.36 -1.09
CA THR A 38 -0.14 6.87 -1.10
C THR A 38 -0.09 5.45 -0.55
N TYR A 39 0.58 4.56 -1.27
CA TYR A 39 0.81 3.17 -0.91
C TYR A 39 2.29 2.89 -0.68
N HIS A 40 2.60 2.01 0.28
CA HIS A 40 3.96 1.53 0.56
C HIS A 40 3.97 0.01 0.78
N CYS A 41 5.16 -0.61 0.69
CA CYS A 41 5.32 -2.05 0.87
C CYS A 41 4.97 -2.52 2.29
N SER A 42 4.20 -3.60 2.39
CA SER A 42 3.80 -4.21 3.67
C SER A 42 4.86 -5.14 4.29
N SER A 43 5.92 -5.47 3.55
CA SER A 43 6.97 -6.39 4.00
C SER A 43 7.74 -5.83 5.19
N LYS A 44 8.27 -6.71 6.05
CA LYS A 44 9.12 -6.31 7.18
C LYS A 44 10.38 -5.58 6.71
N GLU A 45 10.87 -5.93 5.53
CA GLU A 45 12.06 -5.33 4.93
C GLU A 45 11.88 -3.85 4.59
N ALA A 46 10.65 -3.34 4.47
CA ALA A 46 10.36 -1.92 4.25
C ALA A 46 10.09 -1.15 5.55
N ARG A 47 10.01 -1.81 6.70
CA ARG A 47 9.61 -1.19 7.98
C ARG A 47 10.83 -0.60 8.69
N PHE A 48 11.36 0.49 8.14
CA PHE A 48 12.57 1.12 8.64
C PHE A 48 12.48 1.58 10.11
N TRP A 49 11.28 1.83 10.64
CA TRP A 49 11.04 2.20 12.04
C TRP A 49 11.20 1.05 13.03
N GLU A 50 11.31 -0.20 12.56
CA GLU A 50 11.60 -1.37 13.42
C GLU A 50 13.11 -1.55 13.67
N TYR A 51 13.97 -0.83 12.95
CA TYR A 51 15.43 -0.92 13.09
C TYR A 51 15.99 0.22 13.95
N GLU A 52 17.12 -0.04 14.61
CA GLU A 52 17.82 0.97 15.40
C GLU A 52 18.39 2.09 14.50
N ARG A 53 18.33 3.33 15.01
CA ARG A 53 18.82 4.53 14.28
C ARG A 53 20.31 4.42 13.98
N GLY A 54 20.68 4.76 12.75
CA GLY A 54 22.08 4.74 12.30
C GLY A 54 22.59 3.37 11.84
N THR A 55 21.77 2.32 11.91
CA THR A 55 22.12 1.01 11.37
C THR A 55 22.02 0.96 9.84
N ARG A 56 22.79 0.05 9.22
CA ARG A 56 22.74 -0.17 7.77
C ARG A 56 21.40 -0.78 7.35
N GLU A 57 20.78 -1.55 8.22
CA GLU A 57 19.50 -2.20 8.06
C GLU A 57 18.38 -1.16 7.98
N LEU A 58 18.42 -0.12 8.83
CA LEU A 58 17.51 1.01 8.73
C LEU A 58 17.63 1.71 7.36
N LEU A 59 18.86 1.94 6.87
CA LEU A 59 19.06 2.58 5.57
C LEU A 59 18.51 1.71 4.43
N LYS A 60 18.75 0.40 4.46
CA LYS A 60 18.20 -0.54 3.47
C LYS A 60 16.68 -0.56 3.51
N ALA A 61 16.10 -0.60 4.70
CA ALA A 61 14.66 -0.63 4.86
C ALA A 61 14.00 0.68 4.43
N LYS A 62 14.66 1.82 4.69
CA LYS A 62 14.21 3.13 4.23
C LYS A 62 14.27 3.22 2.71
N GLU A 63 15.33 2.71 2.10
CA GLU A 63 15.44 2.63 0.64
C GLU A 63 14.33 1.75 0.04
N HIS A 64 14.04 0.59 0.65
CA HIS A 64 12.93 -0.28 0.23
C HIS A 64 11.60 0.47 0.32
N TRP A 65 11.33 1.10 1.46
CA TRP A 65 10.15 1.92 1.69
C TRP A 65 9.96 2.95 0.59
N ASP A 66 10.98 3.78 0.34
CA ASP A 66 10.93 4.86 -0.64
C ASP A 66 10.76 4.36 -2.08
N LYS A 67 11.47 3.30 -2.46
CA LYS A 67 11.33 2.67 -3.80
C LYS A 67 9.99 2.00 -4.01
N SER A 68 9.33 1.57 -2.92
CA SER A 68 8.02 0.93 -2.98
C SER A 68 6.84 1.90 -3.02
N LYS A 69 7.10 3.21 -2.87
CA LYS A 69 6.06 4.24 -2.85
C LYS A 69 5.29 4.26 -4.17
N LYS A 70 3.96 4.22 -4.08
CA LYS A 70 3.06 4.39 -5.22
C LYS A 70 1.96 5.39 -4.86
N GLU A 71 1.84 6.44 -5.65
CA GLU A 71 0.82 7.48 -5.51
C GLU A 71 -0.27 7.25 -6.55
N ILE A 72 -1.52 7.21 -6.12
CA ILE A 72 -2.68 7.01 -6.98
C ILE A 72 -3.63 8.17 -6.78
N PHE A 73 -3.85 8.95 -7.84
CA PHE A 73 -4.79 10.06 -7.84
C PHE A 73 -6.20 9.53 -8.06
N ASN A 74 -7.08 9.77 -7.09
CA ASN A 74 -8.50 9.44 -7.20
C ASN A 74 -9.20 10.61 -7.91
N GLY A 75 -8.95 10.74 -9.21
CA GLY A 75 -9.63 11.70 -10.08
C GLY A 75 -10.92 11.10 -10.61
N ASN A 76 -12.04 11.77 -10.35
CA ASN A 76 -13.34 11.49 -10.96
C ASN A 76 -13.38 11.97 -12.42
#